data_AF-A0A4Q4CHB6-F1
#
_entry.id   AF-A0A4Q4CHB6-F1
#
_cell.length_a   1.000
_cell.length_b   1.000
_cell.length_c   1.000
_cell.angle_alpha   90.00
_cell.angle_beta   90.00
_cell.angle_gamma   90.00
#
_symmetry.space_group_name_H-M   'P 1'
#
loop_
_entity.id
_entity.type
_entity.pdbx_description
1 polymer ?
#
loop_
_entity_poly.entity_id
_entity_poly.type
_entity_poly.pdbx_seq_one_letter_code
_entity_poly.pdbx_strand_id
1 'polypeptide(L)'
;CAAPLRVLATGFAPGFVYIGFHEVPLHVPRRAEVRRQVSAGTVLFAAGQTAITSTAIPTGWHVIGHTDFRNFDPAGLPPTRLAAGDTVRFEAVP
;
A
#
# COMPACT_ATOMS: atom_id res chain seq x y z
N CYS A 1 12.73 14.96 -0.70
CA CYS A 1 12.42 13.58 -1.09
C CYS A 1 12.55 12.68 0.14
N ALA A 2 11.51 11.93 0.51
CA ALA A 2 11.59 10.98 1.62
C ALA A 2 12.58 9.83 1.28
N ALA A 3 13.16 9.22 2.30
CA ALA A 3 14.04 8.06 2.13
C ALA A 3 13.30 6.90 1.42
N PRO A 4 13.99 6.11 0.59
CA PRO A 4 13.41 4.94 -0.04
C PRO A 4 12.92 3.92 1.00
N LEU A 5 11.70 3.41 0.81
CA LEU A 5 11.08 2.40 1.66
C LEU A 5 11.20 1.03 1.01
N ARG A 6 11.02 -0.03 1.80
CA ARG A 6 11.07 -1.41 1.32
C ARG A 6 9.68 -2.03 1.31
N VAL A 7 9.40 -2.82 0.29
CA VAL A 7 8.26 -3.74 0.29
C VAL A 7 8.58 -4.85 1.29
N LEU A 8 7.78 -4.96 2.34
CA LEU A 8 7.97 -5.97 3.38
C LEU A 8 7.30 -7.29 3.00
N ALA A 9 6.11 -7.20 2.40
CA ALA A 9 5.32 -8.35 2.00
C ALA A 9 4.30 -7.99 0.92
N THR A 10 3.85 -9.00 0.19
CA THR A 10 2.69 -8.94 -0.70
C THR A 10 1.68 -9.99 -0.23
N GLY A 11 0.40 -9.65 -0.08
CA GLY A 11 -0.60 -10.58 0.50
C GLY A 11 -1.87 -9.88 0.96
N PHE A 12 -2.72 -10.56 1.73
CA PHE A 12 -4.10 -10.15 2.12
C PHE A 12 -5.12 -10.16 0.97
N ALA A 13 -4.80 -9.53 -0.16
CA ALA A 13 -5.56 -9.59 -1.40
C ALA A 13 -4.59 -9.65 -2.59
N PRO A 14 -5.04 -10.09 -3.79
CA PRO A 14 -4.15 -10.19 -4.95
C PRO A 14 -3.42 -8.87 -5.23
N GLY A 15 -2.09 -8.93 -5.18
CA GLY A 15 -1.16 -7.81 -5.36
C GLY A 15 -1.26 -6.65 -4.36
N PHE A 16 -1.94 -6.81 -3.22
CA PHE A 16 -1.83 -5.83 -2.13
C PHE A 16 -0.41 -5.86 -1.55
N VAL A 17 0.17 -4.67 -1.33
CA VAL A 17 1.57 -4.51 -0.89
C VAL A 17 1.67 -3.82 0.45
N TYR A 18 2.52 -4.34 1.32
CA TYR A 18 2.91 -3.73 2.60
C TYR A 18 4.30 -3.09 2.44
N ILE A 19 4.41 -1.82 2.77
CA ILE A 19 5.60 -0.99 2.58
C ILE A 19 5.96 -0.34 3.91
N GLY A 20 7.23 -0.40 4.32
CA GLY A 20 7.64 0.17 5.60
C GLY A 20 8.91 -0.48 6.16
N PHE A 21 9.25 -0.24 7.43
CA PHE A 21 8.60 0.72 8.35
C PHE A 21 9.06 2.16 8.09
N HIS A 22 8.14 3.10 8.33
CA HIS A 22 8.46 4.53 8.36
C HIS A 22 9.15 4.90 9.68
N GLU A 23 9.81 6.05 9.72
CA GLU A 23 10.49 6.55 10.94
C GLU A 23 9.52 6.71 12.11
N VAL A 24 10.04 6.55 13.34
CA VAL A 24 9.29 6.47 14.61
C VAL A 24 8.21 7.54 14.84
N PRO A 25 8.36 8.84 14.50
CA PRO A 25 7.27 9.80 14.73
C PRO A 25 6.02 9.51 13.89
N LEU A 26 6.13 8.73 12.81
CA LEU A 26 5.02 8.34 11.96
C LEU A 26 4.40 7.03 12.43
N HIS A 27 3.73 7.05 13.58
CA HIS A 27 2.97 5.90 14.09
C HIS A 27 1.53 6.28 14.40
N VAL A 28 0.64 6.08 13.42
CA VAL A 28 -0.81 6.30 13.57
C VAL A 28 -1.51 4.94 13.66
N PRO A 29 -2.34 4.66 14.69
CA PRO A 29 -3.03 3.38 14.80
C PRO A 29 -4.03 3.16 13.65
N ARG A 30 -4.58 1.95 13.54
CA ARG A 30 -5.71 1.71 12.64
C ARG A 30 -6.93 2.51 13.11
N ARG A 31 -7.83 2.83 12.19
CA ARG A 31 -9.14 3.40 12.50
C ARG A 31 -9.96 2.40 13.31
N ALA A 32 -10.73 2.91 14.27
CA ALA A 32 -11.70 2.11 15.01
C ALA A 32 -12.82 1.58 14.10
N GLU A 33 -13.25 2.41 13.14
CA GLU A 33 -14.28 2.04 12.15
C GLU A 33 -13.67 1.64 10.81
N VAL A 34 -14.17 0.54 10.26
CA VAL A 34 -13.78 0.04 8.94
C VAL A 34 -14.48 0.86 7.86
N ARG A 35 -13.71 1.41 6.91
CA ARG A 35 -14.28 1.89 5.64
C ARG A 35 -14.69 0.67 4.84
N ARG A 36 -15.99 0.58 4.51
CA ARG A 36 -16.58 -0.59 3.84
C ARG A 36 -15.88 -0.98 2.55
N GLN A 37 -15.45 0.00 1.75
CA GLN A 37 -14.75 -0.26 0.51
C GLN A 37 -13.83 0.90 0.12
N VAL A 38 -12.66 0.57 -0.43
CA VAL A 38 -11.76 1.46 -1.16
C VAL A 38 -11.45 0.86 -2.53
N SER A 39 -11.16 1.69 -3.52
CA SER A 39 -10.79 1.25 -4.87
C SER A 39 -9.35 0.74 -4.93
N ALA A 40 -9.04 -0.07 -5.96
CA ALA A 40 -7.65 -0.38 -6.31
C ALA A 40 -6.84 0.92 -6.53
N GLY A 41 -5.55 0.88 -6.23
CA GLY A 41 -4.67 2.05 -6.24
C GLY A 41 -4.78 2.93 -5.00
N THR A 42 -5.68 2.65 -4.06
CA THR A 42 -5.76 3.42 -2.80
C THR A 42 -4.48 3.22 -1.98
N VAL A 43 -3.87 4.33 -1.56
CA VAL A 43 -2.71 4.36 -0.65
C VAL A 43 -3.21 4.50 0.78
N LEU A 44 -2.76 3.56 1.62
CA LEU A 44 -3.20 3.36 3.00
C LEU A 44 -2.06 3.58 3.97
N PHE A 45 -2.36 4.05 5.19
CA PHE A 45 -1.40 4.16 6.28
C PHE A 45 -1.96 3.67 7.62
N ALA A 46 -1.17 2.87 8.35
CA ALA A 46 -1.40 2.50 9.74
C ALA A 46 -0.15 1.86 10.35
N ALA A 47 0.02 1.99 11.67
CA ALA A 47 1.07 1.36 12.47
C ALA A 47 2.49 1.53 11.87
N GLY A 48 2.79 2.72 11.32
CA GLY A 48 4.08 3.02 10.71
C GLY A 48 4.34 2.30 9.39
N GLN A 49 3.31 1.80 8.73
CA GLN A 49 3.38 1.17 7.41
C GLN A 49 2.49 1.92 6.43
N THR A 50 2.92 1.94 5.18
CA THR A 50 2.08 2.27 4.02
C THR A 50 1.66 0.99 3.33
N ALA A 51 0.50 0.98 2.70
CA ALA A 51 0.09 -0.09 1.81
C ALA A 51 -0.58 0.45 0.55
N ILE A 52 -0.53 -0.33 -0.53
CA ILE A 52 -1.24 -0.01 -1.78
C ILE A 52 -2.18 -1.17 -2.08
N THR A 53 -3.45 -0.84 -2.24
CA THR A 53 -4.49 -1.79 -2.65
C THR A 53 -4.40 -2.08 -4.15
N SER A 54 -4.62 -3.32 -4.56
CA SER A 54 -4.65 -3.72 -5.99
C SER A 54 -6.01 -4.20 -6.47
N THR A 55 -6.94 -4.38 -5.53
CA THR A 55 -8.35 -4.72 -5.77
C THR A 55 -9.22 -3.87 -4.84
N ALA A 56 -10.53 -3.82 -5.10
CA ALA A 56 -11.46 -3.19 -4.16
C ALA A 56 -11.54 -4.01 -2.86
N ILE A 57 -11.34 -3.36 -1.70
CA ILE A 57 -11.31 -4.03 -0.39
C ILE A 57 -11.93 -3.16 0.72
N PRO A 58 -12.47 -3.74 1.80
CA PRO A 58 -12.67 -3.02 3.05
C PRO A 58 -11.33 -2.67 3.70
N THR A 59 -11.27 -1.58 4.47
CA THR A 59 -10.03 -1.23 5.19
C THR A 59 -10.29 -0.49 6.49
N GLY A 60 -9.56 -0.89 7.54
CA GLY A 60 -9.42 -0.11 8.79
C GLY A 60 -8.19 0.81 8.78
N TRP A 61 -7.46 0.91 7.68
CA TRP A 61 -6.32 1.82 7.57
C TRP A 61 -6.78 3.21 7.16
N HIS A 62 -5.97 4.22 7.46
CA HIS A 62 -6.22 5.58 6.99
C HIS A 62 -5.98 5.64 5.49
N VAL A 63 -6.90 6.25 4.74
CA VAL A 63 -6.68 6.53 3.32
C VAL A 63 -5.95 7.85 3.21
N ILE A 64 -4.76 7.84 2.61
CA ILE A 64 -3.88 9.00 2.53
C ILE A 64 -3.63 9.47 1.09
N GLY A 65 -4.08 8.72 0.09
CA GLY A 65 -3.93 9.08 -1.32
C GLY A 65 -4.38 7.98 -2.27
N HIS A 66 -4.05 8.16 -3.55
CA HIS A 66 -4.34 7.22 -4.62
C HIS A 66 -3.17 7.23 -5.63
N THR A 67 -2.99 6.11 -6.33
CA THR A 67 -1.99 5.96 -7.39
C THR A 67 -2.57 5.16 -8.56
N ASP A 68 -2.15 5.52 -9.78
CA ASP A 68 -2.42 4.74 -10.99
C ASP A 68 -1.52 3.50 -11.14
N PHE A 69 -0.56 3.31 -10.22
CA PHE A 69 0.28 2.12 -10.21
C PHE A 69 -0.56 0.85 -10.01
N ARG A 70 -0.48 -0.05 -11.00
CA ARG A 70 -1.16 -1.35 -10.96
C ARG A 70 -0.17 -2.45 -10.62
N ASN A 71 -0.19 -2.91 -9.38
CA ASN A 71 0.69 -4.00 -8.96
C ASN A 71 0.21 -5.37 -9.46
N PHE A 72 -1.11 -5.57 -9.67
CA PHE A 72 -1.70 -6.86 -9.99
C PHE A 72 -2.29 -6.89 -11.41
N ASP A 73 -1.94 -7.93 -12.16
CA ASP A 73 -2.58 -8.29 -13.42
C ASP A 73 -2.77 -9.82 -13.46
N PRO A 74 -4.01 -10.34 -13.42
CA PRO A 74 -4.25 -11.79 -13.42
C PRO A 74 -3.85 -12.48 -14.72
N ALA A 75 -3.71 -11.73 -15.83
CA ALA A 75 -3.21 -12.26 -17.11
C ALA A 75 -1.68 -12.17 -17.23
N GLY A 76 -1.01 -11.50 -16.29
CA GLY A 76 0.44 -11.29 -16.30
C GLY A 76 1.24 -12.48 -15.74
N LEU A 77 2.49 -12.61 -16.19
CA LEU A 77 3.45 -13.60 -15.66
C LEU A 77 4.81 -12.91 -15.42
N PRO A 78 5.21 -12.65 -14.15
CA PRO A 78 4.44 -12.89 -12.93
C PRO A 78 3.19 -11.97 -12.82
N PRO A 79 2.15 -12.37 -12.06
CA PRO A 79 0.92 -11.58 -11.94
C PRO A 79 1.09 -10.33 -11.07
N THR A 80 2.23 -10.20 -10.38
CA THR A 80 2.58 -9.03 -9.56
C THR A 80 3.89 -8.40 -9.99
N ARG A 81 3.96 -7.05 -9.94
CA ARG A 81 5.15 -6.29 -10.33
C ARG A 81 6.15 -6.09 -9.18
N LEU A 82 5.65 -5.90 -7.96
CA LEU A 82 6.44 -5.77 -6.74
C LEU A 82 6.51 -7.09 -5.99
N ALA A 83 7.67 -7.35 -5.39
CA ALA A 83 7.95 -8.44 -4.47
C ALA A 83 8.55 -7.93 -3.16
N ALA A 84 8.55 -8.77 -2.12
CA ALA A 84 9.24 -8.46 -0.88
C ALA A 84 10.73 -8.20 -1.13
N GLY A 85 11.27 -7.13 -0.53
CA GLY A 85 12.64 -6.67 -0.72
C GLY A 85 12.78 -5.54 -1.75
N ASP A 86 11.79 -5.29 -2.59
CA ASP A 86 11.82 -4.19 -3.56
C ASP A 86 11.85 -2.82 -2.87
N THR A 87 12.44 -1.84 -3.55
CA THR A 87 12.49 -0.45 -3.08
C THR A 87 11.38 0.37 -3.72
N VAL A 88 10.67 1.15 -2.91
CA VAL A 88 9.62 2.07 -3.35
C VAL A 88 9.91 3.49 -2.86
N ARG A 89 9.62 4.47 -3.71
CA ARG A 89 9.59 5.88 -3.35
C ARG A 89 8.22 6.44 -3.72
N PHE A 90 7.59 7.14 -2.80
CA PHE A 90 6.36 7.88 -3.05
C PHE A 90 6.68 9.29 -3.53
N GLU A 91 5.96 9.75 -4.54
CA GLU A 91 6.02 11.09 -5.09
C GLU A 91 4.60 11.61 -5.25
N ALA A 92 4.33 12.81 -4.73
CA ALA A 92 3.05 13.46 -4.94
C ALA A 92 3.03 14.08 -6.33
N VAL A 93 1.97 13.78 -7.10
CA VAL A 93 1.75 14.37 -8.42
C VAL A 93 0.70 15.49 -8.33
N PRO A 94 0.80 16.55 -9.17
CA PRO A 94 -0.18 17.64 -9.22
C PRO A 94 -1.61 17.20 -9.61
#